data_AF-A0A7J4VGV7-F1
#
_entry.id   AF-A0A7J4VGV7-F1
#
_cell.length_a   1.000
_cell.length_b   1.000
_cell.length_c   1.000
_cell.angle_alpha   90.00
_cell.angle_beta   90.00
_cell.angle_gamma   90.00
#
_symmetry.space_group_name_H-M   'P 1'
#
loop_
_entity.id
_entity.type
_entity.pdbx_description
1 polymer ?
#
loop_
_entity_poly.entity_id
_entity_poly.type
_entity_poly.pdbx_seq_one_letter_code
_entity_poly.pdbx_strand_id
1 'polypeptide(L)'
;MQGDETGPTIALGLMRLGTLFGVLAVGGYFFWDMFSETAALDRLAATARSYHYTQSCDADGNVISTAPANCVDLNHYVFVYGPVMKAKRRACTGKPAAVLSFEKSKVATTEINLVQKILQFHAQYGENFPC
;
A
#
# COMPACT_ATOMS: atom_id res chain seq x y z
N MET A 1 65.17 -0.73 14.55
CA MET A 1 64.68 -1.79 13.64
C MET A 1 63.23 -1.47 13.32
N GLN A 2 62.96 -1.16 12.06
CA GLN A 2 61.63 -0.93 11.48
C GLN A 2 60.81 -2.22 11.55
N GLY A 3 59.52 -2.07 11.85
CA GLY A 3 58.52 -3.13 11.86
C GLY A 3 57.13 -2.51 11.77
N ASP A 4 56.93 -1.68 10.75
CA ASP A 4 55.63 -1.22 10.29
C ASP A 4 54.82 -2.41 9.81
N GLU A 5 53.79 -2.81 10.57
CA GLU A 5 52.63 -3.52 10.01
C GLU A 5 51.35 -2.88 10.54
N THR A 6 51.18 -1.60 10.20
CA THR A 6 49.90 -0.90 10.29
C THR A 6 48.99 -1.38 9.14
N GLY A 7 48.66 -2.67 9.13
CA GLY A 7 47.65 -3.20 8.22
C GLY A 7 46.27 -2.61 8.56
N PRO A 8 45.43 -2.21 7.58
CA PRO A 8 44.08 -1.79 7.87
C PRO A 8 43.38 -2.96 8.60
N THR A 9 43.05 -2.71 9.87
CA THR A 9 42.59 -3.71 10.83
C THR A 9 41.44 -4.51 10.24
N ILE A 10 41.54 -5.84 10.26
CA ILE A 10 40.52 -6.79 9.77
C ILE A 10 39.12 -6.44 10.32
N ALA A 11 39.06 -5.88 11.53
CA ALA A 11 37.85 -5.35 12.16
C ALA A 11 37.19 -4.19 11.38
N LEU A 12 37.97 -3.28 10.79
CA LEU A 12 37.46 -2.20 9.95
C LEU A 12 36.92 -2.75 8.63
N GLY A 13 37.56 -3.79 8.08
CA GLY A 13 37.09 -4.53 6.91
C GLY A 13 35.74 -5.21 7.17
N LEU A 14 35.60 -5.90 8.30
CA LEU A 14 34.36 -6.54 8.74
C LEU A 14 33.23 -5.54 8.99
N MET A 15 33.50 -4.40 9.64
CA MET A 15 32.51 -3.35 9.81
C MET A 15 32.01 -2.80 8.48
N ARG A 16 32.93 -2.48 7.54
CA ARG A 16 32.55 -1.99 6.21
C ARG A 16 31.71 -2.99 5.44
N LEU A 17 32.09 -4.27 5.49
CA LEU A 17 31.33 -5.34 4.83
C LEU A 17 29.93 -5.50 5.45
N GLY A 18 29.84 -5.50 6.78
CA GLY A 18 28.57 -5.56 7.50
C GLY A 18 27.67 -4.36 7.20
N THR A 19 28.22 -3.14 7.17
CA THR A 19 27.48 -1.94 6.75
C THR A 19 27.00 -2.07 5.30
N LEU A 20 27.82 -2.59 4.40
CA LEU A 20 27.47 -2.77 3.00
C LEU A 20 26.32 -3.78 2.82
N PHE A 21 26.37 -4.91 3.53
CA PHE A 21 25.25 -5.85 3.59
C PHE A 21 23.99 -5.23 4.19
N GLY A 22 24.13 -4.44 5.25
CA GLY A 22 23.02 -3.71 5.86
C GLY A 22 22.35 -2.75 4.86
N VAL A 23 23.14 -1.94 4.14
CA VAL A 23 22.63 -1.01 3.12
C VAL A 23 21.95 -1.76 1.98
N LEU A 24 22.54 -2.85 1.49
CA LEU A 24 21.94 -3.67 0.43
C LEU A 24 20.62 -4.32 0.87
N ALA A 25 20.56 -4.84 2.09
CA ALA A 25 19.35 -5.44 2.65
C ALA A 25 18.24 -4.39 2.78
N VAL A 26 18.55 -3.21 3.31
CA VAL A 26 17.59 -2.11 3.43
C VAL A 26 17.13 -1.63 2.05
N GLY A 27 18.05 -1.44 1.10
CA GLY A 27 17.73 -1.06 -0.27
C GLY A 27 16.86 -2.09 -0.99
N GLY A 28 17.18 -3.38 -0.84
CA GLY A 28 16.40 -4.48 -1.38
C GLY A 28 15.00 -4.56 -0.77
N TYR A 29 14.88 -4.32 0.54
CA TYR A 29 13.58 -4.23 1.22
C TYR A 29 12.75 -3.06 0.66
N PHE A 30 13.32 -1.86 0.53
CA PHE A 30 12.61 -0.72 -0.08
C PHE A 30 12.19 -0.98 -1.53
N PHE A 31 13.04 -1.65 -2.31
CA PHE A 31 12.70 -2.02 -3.68
C PHE A 31 11.54 -3.03 -3.72
N TRP A 32 11.60 -4.07 -2.88
CA TRP A 32 10.50 -5.02 -2.72
C TRP A 32 9.23 -4.32 -2.26
N ASP A 33 9.32 -3.44 -1.26
CA ASP A 33 8.21 -2.69 -0.72
C ASP A 33 7.53 -1.87 -1.83
N MET A 34 8.30 -1.16 -2.65
CA MET A 34 7.75 -0.29 -3.68
C MET A 34 7.18 -1.03 -4.90
N PHE A 35 7.78 -2.14 -5.32
CA PHE A 35 7.44 -2.83 -6.56
C PHE A 35 6.67 -4.16 -6.38
N SER A 36 6.65 -4.73 -5.18
CA SER A 36 5.93 -5.99 -4.93
C SER A 36 4.43 -5.73 -4.82
N GLU A 37 3.67 -6.43 -5.66
CA GLU A 37 2.21 -6.44 -5.60
C GLU A 37 1.70 -6.95 -4.24
N THR A 38 2.32 -8.00 -3.70
CA THR A 38 1.95 -8.56 -2.40
C THR A 38 2.10 -7.50 -1.30
N ALA A 39 3.22 -6.76 -1.33
CA ALA A 39 3.47 -5.73 -0.33
C ALA A 39 2.47 -4.56 -0.46
N ALA A 40 2.08 -4.20 -1.69
CA ALA A 40 1.03 -3.21 -1.92
C ALA A 40 -0.35 -3.67 -1.38
N LEU A 41 -0.71 -4.95 -1.59
CA LEU A 41 -1.94 -5.53 -1.05
C LEU A 41 -1.92 -5.53 0.49
N ASP A 42 -0.79 -5.90 1.11
CA ASP A 42 -0.65 -5.91 2.56
C ASP A 42 -0.79 -4.49 3.15
N ARG A 43 -0.20 -3.47 2.51
CA ARG A 43 -0.36 -2.06 2.93
C ARG A 43 -1.79 -1.57 2.78
N LEU A 44 -2.45 -1.92 1.68
CA LEU A 44 -3.86 -1.61 1.48
C LEU A 44 -4.73 -2.27 2.56
N ALA A 45 -4.48 -3.56 2.86
CA ALA A 45 -5.20 -4.29 3.90
C ALA A 45 -4.99 -3.69 5.28
N ALA A 46 -3.74 -3.34 5.63
CA ALA A 46 -3.43 -2.68 6.90
C ALA A 46 -4.14 -1.33 7.02
N THR A 47 -4.09 -0.51 5.97
CA THR A 47 -4.79 0.78 5.90
C THR A 47 -6.30 0.59 6.06
N ALA A 48 -6.89 -0.30 5.26
CA ALA A 48 -8.32 -0.59 5.26
C ALA A 48 -8.80 -1.11 6.62
N ARG A 49 -8.00 -1.91 7.33
CA ARG A 49 -8.32 -2.40 8.66
C ARG A 49 -8.30 -1.30 9.73
N SER A 50 -7.40 -0.32 9.59
CA SER A 50 -7.30 0.81 10.52
C SER A 50 -8.32 1.91 10.25
N TYR A 51 -9.00 1.87 9.11
CA TYR A 51 -9.93 2.89 8.67
C TYR A 51 -11.27 2.80 9.42
N HIS A 52 -11.85 3.97 9.79
CA HIS A 52 -13.16 4.04 10.43
C HIS A 52 -14.28 4.22 9.40
N TYR A 53 -14.96 3.12 9.06
CA TYR A 53 -16.10 3.13 8.14
C TYR A 53 -17.36 3.64 8.83
N THR A 54 -18.11 4.49 8.12
CA THR A 54 -19.40 5.05 8.59
C THR A 54 -20.59 4.57 7.75
N GLN A 55 -20.34 4.02 6.57
CA GLN A 55 -21.35 3.54 5.64
C GLN A 55 -21.22 2.04 5.45
N SER A 56 -22.35 1.39 5.16
CA SER A 56 -22.40 -0.04 4.83
C SER A 56 -22.76 -0.19 3.35
N CYS A 57 -22.04 -1.03 2.63
CA CYS A 57 -22.27 -1.30 1.22
C CYS A 57 -22.28 -2.80 0.93
N ASP A 58 -23.00 -3.17 -0.12
CA ASP A 58 -22.91 -4.48 -0.74
C ASP A 58 -21.57 -4.69 -1.47
N ALA A 59 -21.38 -5.89 -2.01
CA ALA A 59 -20.17 -6.26 -2.74
C ALA A 59 -19.96 -5.48 -4.06
N ASP A 60 -20.98 -4.77 -4.53
CA ASP A 60 -20.98 -3.96 -5.76
C ASP A 60 -20.83 -2.46 -5.46
N GLY A 61 -20.64 -2.10 -4.19
CA GLY A 61 -20.45 -0.73 -3.72
C GLY A 61 -21.74 0.08 -3.64
N ASN A 62 -22.90 -0.56 -3.55
CA ASN A 62 -24.17 0.13 -3.32
C ASN A 62 -24.46 0.18 -1.82
N VAL A 63 -24.93 1.32 -1.33
CA VAL A 63 -25.21 1.54 0.09
C VAL A 63 -26.38 0.68 0.55
N ILE A 64 -26.18 -0.04 1.66
CA ILE A 64 -27.18 -0.87 2.33
C ILE A 64 -27.30 -0.42 3.79
N SER A 65 -28.50 -0.48 4.37
CA SER A 65 -28.71 -0.05 5.76
C SER A 65 -28.65 -1.19 6.79
N THR A 66 -28.50 -2.43 6.33
CA THR A 66 -28.72 -3.64 7.13
C THR A 66 -27.44 -4.35 7.58
N ALA A 67 -26.27 -3.84 7.19
CA ALA A 67 -24.98 -4.45 7.46
C ALA A 67 -24.08 -3.54 8.32
N PRO A 68 -23.01 -4.07 8.96
CA PRO A 68 -21.99 -3.26 9.60
C PRO A 68 -21.30 -2.32 8.59
N ALA A 69 -20.84 -1.17 9.08
CA ALA A 69 -20.13 -0.21 8.23
C ALA A 69 -18.83 -0.83 7.69
N ASN A 70 -18.70 -0.81 6.37
CA ASN A 70 -17.62 -1.46 5.64
C ASN A 70 -17.20 -0.71 4.37
N CYS A 71 -17.79 0.45 4.05
CA CYS A 71 -17.47 1.17 2.84
C CYS A 71 -17.26 2.67 3.07
N VAL A 72 -16.57 3.28 2.10
CA VAL A 72 -16.31 4.71 2.04
C VAL A 72 -16.36 5.17 0.60
N ASP A 73 -17.05 6.29 0.37
CA ASP A 73 -17.03 6.99 -0.91
C ASP A 73 -15.82 7.91 -0.96
N LEU A 74 -14.83 7.54 -1.78
CA LEU A 74 -13.61 8.31 -2.03
C LEU A 74 -13.71 9.15 -3.31
N ASN A 75 -14.94 9.39 -3.79
CA ASN A 75 -15.31 10.11 -5.02
C ASN A 75 -14.85 9.43 -6.32
N HIS A 76 -13.54 9.21 -6.51
CA HIS A 76 -13.00 8.43 -7.63
C HIS A 76 -13.32 6.94 -7.53
N TYR A 77 -13.43 6.46 -6.29
CA TYR A 77 -13.67 5.06 -5.98
C TYR A 77 -14.70 4.96 -4.85
N VAL A 78 -15.57 3.96 -4.90
CA VAL A 78 -16.26 3.48 -3.69
C VAL A 78 -15.48 2.28 -3.21
N PHE A 79 -14.80 2.41 -2.07
CA PHE A 79 -14.02 1.33 -1.47
C PHE A 79 -14.90 0.51 -0.52
N VAL A 80 -14.82 -0.81 -0.64
CA VAL A 80 -15.58 -1.76 0.18
C VAL A 80 -14.59 -2.73 0.84
N TYR A 81 -14.60 -2.71 2.16
CA TYR A 81 -13.86 -3.61 3.01
C TYR A 81 -14.64 -4.91 3.25
N GLY A 82 -13.94 -6.04 3.14
CA GLY A 82 -14.51 -7.37 3.29
C GLY A 82 -13.45 -8.45 3.18
N PRO A 83 -13.84 -9.74 3.10
CA PRO A 83 -12.91 -10.86 2.93
C PRO A 83 -12.00 -10.68 1.71
N VAL A 84 -12.55 -10.11 0.65
CA VAL A 84 -11.82 -9.57 -0.49
C VAL A 84 -12.14 -8.08 -0.55
N MET A 85 -11.11 -7.25 -0.45
CA MET A 85 -11.26 -5.80 -0.61
C MET A 85 -11.64 -5.50 -2.06
N LYS A 86 -12.59 -4.58 -2.25
CA LYS A 86 -13.04 -4.17 -3.58
C LYS A 86 -13.08 -2.65 -3.69
N ALA A 87 -12.93 -2.14 -4.90
CA ALA A 87 -13.19 -0.73 -5.20
C ALA A 87 -13.96 -0.59 -6.51
N LYS A 88 -15.06 0.14 -6.47
CA LYS A 88 -15.79 0.55 -7.67
C LYS A 88 -15.21 1.86 -8.18
N ARG A 89 -14.40 1.78 -9.24
CA ARG A 89 -13.87 2.97 -9.92
C ARG A 89 -14.99 3.68 -10.66
N ARG A 90 -15.08 4.99 -10.49
CA ARG A 90 -15.96 5.88 -11.27
C ARG A 90 -15.28 6.36 -12.53
N ALA A 91 -16.05 6.78 -13.53
CA ALA A 91 -15.54 7.29 -14.80
C ALA A 91 -14.99 8.73 -14.70
N CYS A 92 -14.13 8.99 -13.72
CA CYS A 92 -13.55 10.32 -13.42
C CYS A 92 -12.21 10.54 -14.13
N THR A 93 -11.40 9.49 -14.26
CA THR A 93 -9.98 9.58 -14.65
C THR A 93 -9.73 9.28 -16.14
N GLY A 94 -10.74 9.46 -17.00
CA GLY A 94 -10.71 9.03 -18.40
C GLY A 94 -10.68 7.50 -18.60
N LYS A 95 -10.73 6.73 -17.50
CA LYS A 95 -10.90 5.28 -17.52
C LYS A 95 -12.36 4.90 -17.33
N PRO A 96 -12.84 3.81 -17.94
CA PRO A 96 -14.22 3.35 -17.73
C PRO A 96 -14.45 2.95 -16.27
N ALA A 97 -15.69 3.13 -15.82
CA ALA A 97 -16.13 2.63 -14.53
C ALA A 97 -15.94 1.10 -14.49
N ALA A 98 -15.37 0.60 -13.40
CA ALA A 98 -15.04 -0.81 -13.26
C ALA A 98 -15.02 -1.20 -11.78
N VAL A 99 -15.44 -2.43 -11.48
CA VAL A 99 -15.24 -3.02 -10.15
C VAL A 99 -13.86 -3.68 -10.13
N LEU A 100 -13.03 -3.23 -9.20
CA LEU A 100 -11.69 -3.74 -8.96
C LEU A 100 -11.72 -4.67 -7.75
N SER A 101 -11.20 -5.89 -7.91
CA SER A 101 -10.96 -6.81 -6.79
C SER A 101 -9.47 -6.81 -6.45
N PHE A 102 -9.13 -6.46 -5.21
CA PHE A 102 -7.75 -6.41 -4.75
C PHE A 102 -7.26 -7.79 -4.34
N GLU A 103 -6.99 -8.60 -5.36
CA GLU A 103 -6.40 -9.93 -5.25
C GLU A 103 -5.18 -10.03 -6.15
N LYS A 104 -4.31 -10.98 -5.84
CA LYS A 104 -3.08 -11.20 -6.60
C LYS A 104 -3.39 -11.44 -8.08
N SER A 105 -2.70 -10.72 -8.95
CA SER A 105 -2.84 -10.74 -10.41
C SER A 105 -4.19 -10.27 -10.97
N LYS A 106 -5.09 -9.70 -10.14
CA LYS A 106 -6.41 -9.20 -10.59
C LYS A 106 -6.45 -7.70 -10.81
N VAL A 107 -5.53 -6.97 -10.20
CA VAL A 107 -5.47 -5.51 -10.24
C VAL A 107 -4.02 -5.06 -10.42
N ALA A 108 -3.82 -4.00 -11.21
CA ALA A 108 -2.50 -3.41 -11.38
C ALA A 108 -2.00 -2.80 -10.07
N THR A 109 -0.74 -3.01 -9.71
CA THR A 109 -0.10 -2.46 -8.51
C THR A 109 -0.29 -0.95 -8.36
N THR A 110 -0.32 -0.22 -9.49
CA THR A 110 -0.58 1.22 -9.51
C THR A 110 -1.96 1.60 -8.98
N GLU A 111 -2.99 0.81 -9.29
CA GLU A 111 -4.35 1.02 -8.79
C GLU A 111 -4.45 0.69 -7.29
N ILE A 112 -3.76 -0.37 -6.83
CA ILE A 112 -3.65 -0.71 -5.40
C ILE A 112 -3.07 0.47 -4.62
N ASN A 113 -1.91 0.95 -5.06
CA ASN A 113 -1.20 2.06 -4.42
C ASN A 113 -2.01 3.37 -4.46
N LEU A 114 -2.74 3.61 -5.55
CA LEU A 114 -3.58 4.81 -5.68
C LEU A 114 -4.75 4.75 -4.70
N VAL A 115 -5.49 3.65 -4.65
CA VAL A 115 -6.61 3.50 -3.71
C VAL A 115 -6.14 3.54 -2.27
N GLN A 116 -5.01 2.91 -1.94
CA GLN A 116 -4.38 3.00 -0.63
C GLN A 116 -4.11 4.47 -0.25
N LYS A 117 -3.47 5.24 -1.14
CA LYS A 117 -3.14 6.65 -0.86
C LYS A 117 -4.39 7.51 -0.69
N ILE A 118 -5.41 7.34 -1.54
CA ILE A 118 -6.66 8.08 -1.41
C ILE A 118 -7.35 7.73 -0.08
N LEU A 119 -7.38 6.45 0.29
CA LEU A 119 -7.96 6.00 1.55
C LEU A 119 -7.21 6.59 2.76
N GLN A 120 -5.87 6.59 2.73
CA GLN A 120 -5.04 7.22 3.77
C GLN A 120 -5.28 8.71 3.88
N PHE A 121 -5.34 9.41 2.74
CA PHE A 121 -5.61 10.84 2.70
C PHE A 121 -6.99 11.16 3.28
N HIS A 122 -8.02 10.42 2.85
CA HIS A 122 -9.37 10.59 3.38
C HIS A 122 -9.43 10.29 4.88
N ALA A 123 -8.69 9.30 5.37
CA ALA A 123 -8.61 9.01 6.81
C ALA A 123 -7.98 10.16 7.61
N GLN A 124 -7.01 10.88 7.04
CA GLN A 124 -6.30 11.97 7.71
C GLN A 124 -7.06 13.30 7.65
N TYR A 125 -7.65 13.62 6.51
CA TYR A 125 -8.21 14.94 6.25
C TYR A 125 -9.75 14.96 6.18
N GLY A 126 -10.39 13.80 6.03
CA GLY A 126 -11.85 13.71 5.80
C GLY A 126 -12.28 14.30 4.45
N GLU A 127 -11.32 14.62 3.58
CA GLU A 127 -11.56 15.23 2.29
C GLU A 127 -11.48 14.18 1.18
N ASN A 128 -12.37 14.36 0.20
CA ASN A 128 -12.39 13.55 -1.00
C ASN A 128 -11.51 14.19 -2.07
N PHE A 129 -10.76 13.36 -2.80
CA PHE A 129 -10.12 13.83 -4.03
C PHE A 129 -11.21 14.16 -5.07
N PRO A 130 -11.19 15.36 -5.68
CA PRO A 130 -12.18 15.73 -6.68
C PRO A 130 -12.04 14.85 -7.92
N CYS A 131 -13.15 14.23 -8.31
CA CYS A 131 -13.48 13.87 -9.69
C CYS A 131 -13.61 15.20 -10.48
#